data_AF-Q5ZBI1-F1
#
_entry.id   AF-Q5ZBI1-F1
#
_cell.length_a   1.000
_cell.length_b   1.000
_cell.length_c   1.000
_cell.angle_alpha   90.00
_cell.angle_beta   90.00
_cell.angle_gamma   90.00
#
_symmetry.space_group_name_H-M   'P 1'
#
loop_
_entity.id
_entity.type
_entity.pdbx_description
1 polymer ?
#
loop_
_entity_poly.entity_id
_entity_poly.type
_entity_poly.pdbx_seq_one_letter_code
_entity_poly.pdbx_strand_id
1 'polypeptide(L)'
;MEFGSGGRDARARRQLQAAGRAAAYLGGGFLLLSAASSAAVRSLRSLSDANQRKFAAPCGACEGKGTYACRLCRGSSTIEWSPLHDPVFVNPCLCPTCDGTRVQRCLNCLGKGYA
;
A
#
# COMPACT_ATOMS: atom_id res chain seq x y z
N MET A 1 -44.55 -35.97 -33.42
CA MET A 1 -43.43 -36.32 -32.53
C MET A 1 -42.42 -35.17 -32.62
N GLU A 2 -41.90 -34.70 -31.48
CA GLU A 2 -40.89 -33.61 -31.32
C GLU A 2 -41.26 -32.18 -31.79
N PHE A 3 -42.15 -31.47 -31.08
CA PHE A 3 -42.32 -30.00 -31.26
C PHE A 3 -42.34 -29.19 -29.94
N GLY A 4 -41.99 -29.82 -28.80
CA GLY A 4 -42.10 -29.20 -27.46
C GLY A 4 -40.79 -28.77 -26.78
N SER A 5 -39.61 -29.02 -27.38
CA SER A 5 -38.32 -28.66 -26.77
C SER A 5 -37.86 -27.25 -27.13
N GLY A 6 -37.92 -26.88 -28.42
CA GLY A 6 -37.37 -25.60 -28.90
C GLY A 6 -37.97 -24.35 -28.26
N GLY A 7 -39.25 -24.38 -27.86
CA GLY A 7 -39.90 -23.26 -27.17
C GLY A 7 -39.42 -23.06 -25.73
N ARG A 8 -39.15 -24.15 -25.00
CA ARG A 8 -38.61 -24.11 -23.63
C ARG A 8 -37.16 -23.63 -23.65
N ASP A 9 -36.36 -24.12 -24.61
CA ASP A 9 -34.97 -23.73 -24.80
C ASP A 9 -34.84 -22.24 -25.16
N ALA A 10 -35.73 -21.72 -26.03
CA ALA A 10 -35.77 -20.30 -26.38
C ALA A 10 -36.14 -19.40 -25.18
N ARG A 11 -37.06 -19.84 -24.30
CA ARG A 11 -37.43 -19.10 -23.09
C ARG A 11 -36.28 -19.10 -22.07
N ALA A 12 -35.63 -20.25 -21.86
CA ALA A 12 -34.48 -20.38 -20.98
C ALA A 12 -33.31 -19.51 -21.45
N ARG A 13 -33.01 -19.48 -22.75
CA ARG A 13 -31.97 -18.61 -23.32
C ARG A 13 -32.26 -17.13 -23.12
N ARG A 14 -33.52 -16.70 -23.29
CA ARG A 14 -33.93 -15.30 -23.01
C ARG A 14 -33.79 -14.94 -21.53
N GLN A 15 -34.17 -15.84 -20.63
CA GLN A 15 -34.01 -15.66 -19.18
C GLN A 15 -32.53 -15.53 -18.80
N LEU A 16 -31.66 -16.41 -19.32
CA LEU A 16 -30.21 -16.34 -19.11
C LEU A 16 -29.60 -15.05 -19.66
N GLN A 17 -30.03 -14.59 -20.84
CA GLN A 17 -29.58 -13.31 -21.39
C GLN A 17 -30.04 -12.12 -20.54
N ALA A 18 -31.27 -12.13 -20.02
CA ALA A 18 -31.78 -11.09 -19.14
C ALA A 18 -31.00 -11.07 -17.80
N ALA A 19 -30.78 -12.24 -17.20
CA ALA A 19 -29.98 -12.38 -15.98
C ALA A 19 -28.52 -11.94 -16.19
N GLY A 20 -27.90 -12.33 -17.31
CA GLY A 20 -26.54 -11.92 -17.68
C GLY A 20 -26.41 -10.41 -17.87
N ARG A 21 -27.39 -9.76 -18.51
CA ARG A 21 -27.43 -8.29 -18.63
C ARG A 21 -27.61 -7.61 -17.27
N ALA A 22 -28.53 -8.11 -16.45
CA ALA A 22 -28.74 -7.57 -15.10
C ALA A 22 -27.48 -7.70 -14.23
N ALA A 23 -26.83 -8.88 -14.26
CA ALA A 23 -25.58 -9.12 -13.56
C ALA A 23 -24.44 -8.21 -14.08
N ALA A 24 -24.37 -7.98 -15.40
CA ALA A 24 -23.38 -7.08 -15.99
C ALA A 24 -23.60 -5.62 -15.56
N TYR A 25 -24.84 -5.14 -15.50
CA TYR A 25 -25.14 -3.78 -15.04
C TYR A 25 -24.86 -3.60 -13.54
N LEU A 26 -25.30 -4.54 -12.71
CA LEU A 26 -25.06 -4.50 -11.27
C LEU A 26 -23.57 -4.64 -10.94
N GLY A 27 -22.90 -5.61 -11.55
CA GLY A 27 -21.47 -5.84 -11.37
C GLY A 27 -20.62 -4.68 -11.91
N GLY A 28 -20.91 -4.22 -13.12
CA GLY A 28 -20.23 -3.07 -13.72
C GLY A 28 -20.43 -1.78 -12.92
N GLY A 29 -21.67 -1.50 -12.49
CA GLY A 29 -21.98 -0.36 -11.64
C GLY A 29 -21.27 -0.41 -10.29
N PHE A 30 -21.24 -1.58 -9.65
CA PHE A 30 -20.52 -1.76 -8.38
C PHE A 30 -19.01 -1.57 -8.54
N LEU A 31 -18.41 -2.08 -9.62
CA LEU A 31 -16.99 -1.90 -9.91
C LEU A 31 -16.65 -0.43 -10.18
N LEU A 32 -17.47 0.27 -10.97
CA LEU A 32 -17.30 1.70 -11.23
C LEU A 32 -17.42 2.53 -9.95
N LEU A 33 -18.43 2.27 -9.12
CA LEU A 33 -18.61 2.94 -7.85
C LEU A 33 -17.43 2.70 -6.89
N SER A 34 -16.94 1.45 -6.82
CA SER A 34 -15.79 1.09 -5.99
C SER A 34 -14.50 1.77 -6.45
N ALA A 35 -14.27 1.80 -7.76
CA ALA A 35 -13.12 2.48 -8.36
C ALA A 35 -13.19 4.00 -8.14
N ALA A 36 -14.35 4.62 -8.39
CA ALA A 36 -14.58 6.05 -8.19
C ALA A 36 -14.40 6.45 -6.72
N SER A 37 -14.96 5.67 -5.78
CA SER A 37 -14.81 5.89 -4.34
C SER A 37 -13.36 5.76 -3.90
N SER A 38 -12.65 4.75 -4.39
CA SER A 38 -11.22 4.56 -4.10
C SER A 38 -10.36 5.73 -4.62
N ALA A 39 -10.65 6.21 -5.82
CA ALA A 39 -9.98 7.37 -6.40
C ALA A 39 -10.27 8.64 -5.58
N ALA A 40 -11.54 8.90 -5.24
CA ALA A 40 -11.94 10.04 -4.43
C ALA A 40 -11.25 10.06 -3.06
N VAL A 41 -11.25 8.92 -2.35
CA VAL A 41 -10.59 8.80 -1.03
C VAL A 41 -9.08 9.03 -1.15
N ARG A 42 -8.41 8.48 -2.17
CA ARG A 42 -6.98 8.72 -2.41
C ARG A 42 -6.69 10.19 -2.70
N SER A 43 -7.51 10.83 -3.53
CA SER A 43 -7.38 12.26 -3.83
C SER A 43 -7.57 13.12 -2.57
N LEU A 44 -8.60 12.85 -1.77
CA LEU A 44 -8.83 13.55 -0.50
C LEU A 44 -7.67 13.35 0.48
N ARG A 45 -7.13 12.13 0.61
CA ARG A 45 -5.95 11.87 1.44
C ARG A 45 -4.72 12.62 0.94
N SER A 46 -4.49 12.64 -0.37
CA SER A 46 -3.37 13.39 -0.97
C SER A 46 -3.49 14.90 -0.75
N LEU A 47 -4.69 15.46 -0.89
CA LEU A 47 -4.96 16.87 -0.62
C LEU A 47 -4.80 17.19 0.86
N SER A 48 -5.29 16.32 1.75
CA SER A 48 -5.10 16.42 3.20
C SER A 48 -3.62 16.40 3.56
N ASP A 49 -2.84 15.44 3.05
CA ASP A 49 -1.40 15.37 3.31
C ASP A 49 -0.67 16.59 2.74
N ALA A 50 -1.05 17.11 1.56
CA ALA A 50 -0.49 18.35 1.02
C ALA A 50 -0.83 19.58 1.88
N ASN A 51 -2.03 19.61 2.47
CA ASN A 51 -2.46 20.67 3.37
C ASN A 51 -1.71 20.59 4.72
N GLN A 52 -1.60 19.39 5.27
CA GLN A 52 -0.84 19.13 6.50
C GLN A 52 0.64 19.52 6.31
N ARG A 53 1.26 19.22 5.18
CA ARG A 53 2.64 19.68 4.89
C ARG A 53 2.80 21.21 4.89
N LYS A 54 1.74 21.96 4.58
CA LYS A 54 1.75 23.42 4.54
C LYS A 54 1.48 24.06 5.91
N PHE A 55 0.61 23.46 6.70
CA PHE A 55 0.08 24.08 7.92
C PHE A 55 0.48 23.37 9.22
N ALA A 56 0.78 22.07 9.18
CA ALA A 56 1.20 21.33 10.36
C ALA A 56 2.65 21.68 10.73
N ALA A 57 2.93 21.65 12.03
CA ALA A 57 4.29 21.82 12.50
C ALA A 57 5.18 20.70 11.94
N PRO A 58 6.42 21.02 11.53
CA PRO A 58 7.37 19.98 11.16
C PRO A 58 7.54 19.03 12.36
N CYS A 59 7.69 17.75 12.09
CA CYS A 59 7.89 16.76 13.13
C CYS A 59 9.16 17.12 13.89
N GLY A 60 9.03 17.60 15.13
CA GLY A 60 10.17 18.10 15.92
C GLY A 60 11.24 17.05 16.13
N ALA A 61 10.86 15.77 16.09
CA ALA A 61 11.82 14.71 16.15
C ALA A 61 12.73 14.71 14.92
N CYS A 62 12.22 14.84 13.68
CA CYS A 62 13.01 14.68 12.42
C CYS A 62 13.23 15.98 11.65
N GLU A 63 12.82 17.10 12.25
CA GLU A 63 12.97 18.45 11.71
C GLU A 63 12.39 18.56 10.29
N GLY A 64 11.28 17.87 10.00
CA GLY A 64 10.69 17.89 8.66
C GLY A 64 11.22 16.84 7.67
N LYS A 65 12.33 16.15 7.96
CA LYS A 65 13.02 15.28 6.99
C LYS A 65 12.27 13.96 6.70
N GLY A 66 11.45 13.49 7.63
CA GLY A 66 10.76 12.19 7.53
C GLY A 66 11.67 10.97 7.80
N THR A 67 12.98 11.14 7.81
CA THR A 67 13.98 10.10 8.08
C THR A 67 15.04 10.56 9.05
N TYR A 68 15.74 9.59 9.66
CA TYR A 68 16.97 9.82 10.43
C TYR A 68 18.13 9.04 9.86
N ALA A 69 19.34 9.47 10.18
CA ALA A 69 20.50 8.60 10.05
C ALA A 69 20.29 7.33 10.88
N CYS A 70 20.65 6.18 10.31
CA CYS A 70 20.59 4.91 11.03
C CYS A 70 21.50 4.97 12.26
N ARG A 71 20.90 4.87 13.45
CA ARG A 71 21.63 4.97 14.72
C ARG A 71 22.55 3.77 14.95
N LEU A 72 22.23 2.62 14.36
CA LEU A 72 23.01 1.39 14.53
C LEU A 72 24.32 1.46 13.72
N CYS A 73 24.25 1.63 12.40
CA CYS A 73 25.45 1.65 11.56
C CYS A 73 26.13 3.02 11.47
N ARG A 74 25.54 4.09 12.02
CA ARG A 74 26.07 5.47 11.98
C ARG A 74 26.51 5.92 10.57
N GLY A 75 25.78 5.49 9.54
CA GLY A 75 26.10 5.79 8.13
C GLY A 75 27.06 4.83 7.43
N SER A 76 27.62 3.83 8.11
CA SER A 76 28.54 2.83 7.54
C SER A 76 27.88 1.86 6.55
N SER A 77 26.55 1.74 6.54
CA SER A 77 25.73 0.71 5.85
C SER A 77 25.98 -0.73 6.28
N THR A 78 27.13 -1.03 6.89
CA THR A 78 27.46 -2.30 7.52
C THR A 78 27.61 -2.18 9.03
N ILE A 79 27.44 -3.29 9.73
CA ILE A 79 27.76 -3.45 11.14
C ILE A 79 28.76 -4.60 11.29
N GLU A 80 29.67 -4.45 12.23
CA GLU A 80 30.47 -5.55 12.72
C GLU A 80 29.61 -6.42 13.63
N TRP A 81 29.40 -7.67 13.24
CA TRP A 81 28.56 -8.59 14.00
C TRP A 81 29.20 -9.97 14.08
N SER A 82 29.00 -10.60 15.24
CA SER A 82 29.41 -11.97 15.51
C SER A 82 28.29 -12.72 16.23
N PRO A 83 28.01 -13.99 15.88
CA PRO A 83 27.09 -14.84 16.63
C PRO A 83 27.69 -15.29 17.97
N LEU A 84 29.02 -15.29 18.10
CA LEU A 84 29.73 -15.61 19.32
C LEU A 84 29.87 -14.37 20.22
N HIS A 85 29.75 -14.59 21.53
CA HIS A 85 30.00 -13.57 22.55
C HIS A 85 31.47 -13.16 22.59
N ASP A 86 32.38 -14.11 22.36
CA ASP A 86 33.82 -13.88 22.19
C ASP A 86 34.20 -14.11 20.72
N PRO A 87 34.21 -13.05 19.88
CA PRO A 87 34.34 -13.21 18.44
C PRO A 87 35.77 -13.49 18.03
N VAL A 88 36.08 -14.77 17.78
CA VAL A 88 37.28 -15.17 17.02
C VAL A 88 37.24 -14.58 15.59
N PHE A 89 36.03 -14.36 15.06
CA PHE A 89 35.79 -13.72 13.76
C PHE A 89 34.69 -12.66 13.87
N VAL A 90 35.00 -11.46 13.39
CA VAL A 90 34.04 -10.38 13.17
C VAL A 90 33.88 -10.22 11.66
N ASN A 91 32.67 -10.40 11.14
CA ASN A 91 32.40 -10.23 9.71
C ASN A 91 31.55 -8.96 9.51
N PRO A 92 31.90 -8.05 8.58
CA PRO A 92 31.02 -6.95 8.23
C PRO A 92 29.76 -7.47 7.57
N CYS A 93 28.61 -7.26 8.22
CA CYS A 93 27.30 -7.61 7.71
C CYS A 93 26.55 -6.34 7.29
N LEU A 94 25.63 -6.47 6.34
CA LEU A 94 24.69 -5.39 6.02
C LEU A 94 23.91 -5.00 7.30
N CYS A 95 23.75 -3.71 7.55
CA CYS A 95 23.03 -3.24 8.73
C CYS A 95 21.57 -3.70 8.68
N PRO A 96 21.09 -4.56 9.61
CA PRO A 96 19.74 -5.12 9.57
C PRO A 96 18.65 -4.08 9.89
N THR A 97 19.04 -2.89 10.37
CA THR A 97 18.09 -1.85 10.75
C THR A 97 17.90 -0.79 9.67
N CYS A 98 18.76 -0.71 8.66
CA CYS A 98 18.56 0.16 7.50
C CYS A 98 18.70 -0.58 6.17
N ASP A 99 18.96 -1.88 6.18
CA ASP A 99 19.24 -2.70 5.00
C ASP A 99 20.28 -2.04 4.07
N GLY A 100 21.29 -1.40 4.66
CA GLY A 100 22.35 -0.67 3.95
C GLY A 100 21.99 0.72 3.43
N THR A 101 20.75 1.18 3.57
CA THR A 101 20.31 2.51 3.08
C THR A 101 20.86 3.69 3.89
N ARG A 102 21.49 3.43 5.04
CA ARG A 102 22.08 4.43 5.97
C ARG A 102 21.06 5.35 6.65
N VAL A 103 19.78 5.20 6.33
CA VAL A 103 18.68 5.99 6.89
C VAL A 103 17.57 5.08 7.42
N GLN A 104 16.78 5.62 8.34
CA GLN A 104 15.61 4.97 8.91
C GLN A 104 14.42 5.91 8.82
N ARG A 105 13.24 5.35 8.57
CA ARG A 105 12.00 6.12 8.61
C ARG A 105 11.78 6.66 10.02
N CYS A 106 11.45 7.95 10.13
CA CYS A 106 11.10 8.54 11.41
C CYS A 106 9.86 7.82 11.97
N LEU A 107 9.99 7.21 13.15
CA LEU A 107 8.88 6.49 13.78
C LEU A 107 7.81 7.43 14.35
N ASN A 108 8.16 8.69 14.62
CA ASN A 108 7.19 9.69 15.12
C ASN A 108 6.25 10.21 14.04
N CYS A 109 6.73 10.44 12.81
CA CYS A 109 5.89 10.89 11.68
C CYS A 109 5.64 9.84 10.61
N LEU A 110 6.13 8.60 10.81
CA LEU A 110 6.05 7.49 9.85
C LEU A 110 6.54 7.86 8.44
N GLY A 111 7.51 8.77 8.33
CA GLY A 111 8.03 9.24 7.04
C GLY A 111 7.32 10.44 6.43
N LYS A 112 6.30 11.00 7.09
CA LYS A 112 5.54 12.15 6.57
C LYS A 112 6.29 13.49 6.68
N GLY A 113 7.12 13.66 7.71
CA GLY A 113 7.86 14.90 7.99
C GLY A 113 7.10 15.92 8.86
N TYR A 114 5.80 15.76 9.08
CA TYR A 114 4.98 16.61 9.97
C TYR A 114 4.36 15.78 11.09
N ALA A 115 3.96 16.46 12.17
CA ALA A 115 3.19 15.89 13.27
C ALA A 115 1.69 15.88 12.94
#